data_AF-A0A519S297-F1
#
_entry.id   AF-A0A519S297-F1
#
_cell.length_a   1.000
_cell.length_b   1.000
_cell.length_c   1.000
_cell.angle_alpha   90.00
_cell.angle_beta   90.00
_cell.angle_gamma   90.00
#
_symmetry.space_group_name_H-M   'P 1'
#
loop_
_entity.id
_entity.type
_entity.pdbx_description
1 polymer ?
#
loop_
_entity_poly.entity_id
_entity_poly.type
_entity_poly.pdbx_seq_one_letter_code
_entity_poly.pdbx_strand_id
1 'polypeptide(L)'
;KDDVSERKEIHKFYKIFDKPISKNLISTFVRPIPKKHTYYHRVGKELHLIIDKNFVKVFLQVKEILDLVAGETKLRSKRELIEKFIIENLPLIQSENIEENYNSFMDAEKLKAFNKFVEDEKLNADKLKKLTEDYIFTQRTPSKQEVVDVLENQPSIMQRSSIGDIILSKFLNFVNTFFND
;
A
#
# COMPACT_ATOMS: atom_id res chain seq x y z
N LYS A 1 5.27 32.44 -14.29
CA LYS A 1 4.00 32.64 -13.53
C LYS A 1 3.61 31.35 -12.79
N ASP A 2 4.52 30.39 -12.70
CA ASP A 2 4.22 28.98 -12.52
C ASP A 2 4.44 28.51 -11.07
N ASP A 3 5.37 29.16 -10.36
CA ASP A 3 5.74 28.85 -8.96
C ASP A 3 4.57 29.06 -7.96
N VAL A 4 3.68 30.04 -8.21
CA VAL A 4 2.54 30.30 -7.30
C VAL A 4 1.41 29.29 -7.49
N SER A 5 1.25 28.75 -8.69
CA SER A 5 0.24 27.73 -8.99
C SER A 5 0.70 26.37 -8.49
N GLU A 6 1.98 26.04 -8.69
CA GLU A 6 2.62 24.85 -8.12
C GLU A 6 2.57 24.85 -6.59
N ARG A 7 2.90 25.98 -5.94
CA ARG A 7 2.81 26.08 -4.47
C ARG A 7 1.41 25.90 -3.91
N LYS A 8 0.36 26.32 -4.64
CA LYS A 8 -1.04 26.11 -4.24
C LYS A 8 -1.48 24.65 -4.41
N GLU A 9 -1.07 23.99 -5.49
CA GLU A 9 -1.24 22.54 -5.68
C GLU A 9 -0.56 21.76 -4.55
N ILE A 10 0.69 22.11 -4.23
CA ILE A 10 1.48 21.51 -3.15
C ILE A 10 0.78 21.67 -1.80
N HIS A 11 0.30 22.87 -1.47
CA HIS A 11 -0.39 23.12 -0.19
C HIS A 11 -1.74 22.40 -0.08
N LYS A 12 -2.47 22.25 -1.20
CA LYS A 12 -3.70 21.45 -1.27
C LYS A 12 -3.39 19.95 -1.10
N PHE A 13 -2.25 19.50 -1.61
CA PHE A 13 -1.77 18.12 -1.49
C PHE A 13 -1.28 17.76 -0.09
N TYR A 14 -0.55 18.65 0.61
CA TYR A 14 -0.16 18.45 2.00
C TYR A 14 -1.36 18.18 2.93
N LYS A 15 -2.55 18.75 2.62
CA LYS A 15 -3.80 18.44 3.35
C LYS A 15 -4.32 17.02 3.13
N ILE A 16 -4.01 16.39 1.99
CA ILE A 16 -4.35 14.99 1.70
C ILE A 16 -3.44 14.05 2.52
N PHE A 17 -2.19 14.47 2.72
CA PHE A 17 -1.13 13.76 3.45
C PHE A 17 -1.06 14.12 4.95
N ASP A 18 -2.07 14.81 5.48
CA ASP A 18 -2.20 15.08 6.93
C ASP A 18 -2.81 13.89 7.71
N LYS A 19 -3.06 12.76 7.02
CA LYS A 19 -3.33 11.45 7.65
C LYS A 19 -2.07 10.92 8.37
N PRO A 20 -2.20 10.13 9.44
CA PRO A 20 -1.07 9.71 10.28
C PRO A 20 0.03 8.95 9.52
N ILE A 21 -0.32 8.21 8.45
CA ILE A 21 0.60 7.39 7.66
C ILE A 21 1.55 8.25 6.80
N SER A 22 1.11 9.44 6.39
CA SER A 22 1.79 10.29 5.39
C SER A 22 2.70 11.37 5.99
N LYS A 23 2.63 11.62 7.30
CA LYS A 23 3.55 12.55 7.99
C LYS A 23 5.01 12.08 7.95
N ASN A 24 5.23 10.76 7.91
CA ASN A 24 6.57 10.17 7.80
C ASN A 24 7.26 10.49 6.46
N LEU A 25 6.51 10.63 5.35
CA LEU A 25 7.09 10.99 4.06
C LEU A 25 7.70 12.39 4.10
N ILE A 26 6.98 13.33 4.69
CA ILE A 26 7.39 14.73 4.78
C ILE A 26 8.62 14.85 5.68
N SER A 27 8.69 14.12 6.80
CA SER A 27 9.85 14.15 7.70
C SER A 27 11.11 13.51 7.12
N THR A 28 10.99 12.49 6.28
CA THR A 28 12.15 11.84 5.63
C THR A 28 12.82 12.76 4.60
N PHE A 29 12.05 13.64 3.95
CA PHE A 29 12.54 14.59 2.95
C PHE A 29 12.84 15.99 3.51
N VAL A 30 12.31 16.38 4.67
CA VAL A 30 12.64 17.63 5.36
C VAL A 30 13.80 17.40 6.33
N ARG A 31 15.05 17.41 5.82
CA ARG A 31 16.22 17.50 6.71
C ARG A 31 16.31 18.91 7.32
N PRO A 32 16.63 19.05 8.62
CA PRO A 32 16.75 20.35 9.26
C PRO A 32 17.93 21.16 8.67
N ILE A 33 17.66 22.43 8.36
CA ILE A 33 18.62 23.40 7.82
C ILE A 33 19.74 23.64 8.86
N PRO A 34 21.01 23.34 8.57
CA PRO A 34 22.11 23.73 9.43
C PRO A 34 22.21 25.26 9.46
N LYS A 35 22.11 25.86 10.64
CA LYS A 35 22.20 27.33 10.79
C LYS A 35 23.65 27.81 10.56
N LYS A 36 23.80 28.62 9.51
CA LYS A 36 24.82 29.67 9.26
C LYS A 36 26.26 29.22 8.92
N HIS A 37 26.58 29.22 7.62
CA HIS A 37 27.88 29.71 7.10
C HIS A 37 27.64 30.42 5.75
N THR A 38 28.09 31.67 5.65
CA THR A 38 27.73 32.66 4.61
C THR A 38 28.27 32.36 3.20
N TYR A 39 29.17 31.38 3.02
CA TYR A 39 29.67 30.94 1.71
C TYR A 39 28.77 29.86 1.06
N TYR A 40 28.11 29.03 1.88
CA TYR A 40 27.20 27.98 1.42
C TYR A 40 25.80 28.51 1.07
N HIS A 41 25.57 29.83 1.12
CA HIS A 41 24.22 30.35 0.93
C HIS A 41 23.75 30.26 -0.52
N ARG A 42 24.62 30.48 -1.52
CA ARG A 42 24.27 30.27 -2.93
C ARG A 42 24.27 28.80 -3.29
N VAL A 43 25.35 28.07 -2.98
CA VAL A 43 25.44 26.63 -3.29
C VAL A 43 24.35 25.84 -2.58
N GLY A 44 24.08 26.13 -1.31
CA GLY A 44 22.98 25.54 -0.55
C GLY A 44 21.61 25.92 -1.10
N LYS A 45 21.42 27.16 -1.58
CA LYS A 45 20.18 27.56 -2.26
C LYS A 45 20.00 26.84 -3.60
N GLU A 46 21.04 26.73 -4.41
CA GLU A 46 20.99 26.01 -5.69
C GLU A 46 20.79 24.50 -5.47
N LEU A 47 21.47 23.90 -4.51
CA LEU A 47 21.26 22.51 -4.10
C LEU A 47 19.82 22.29 -3.61
N HIS A 48 19.28 23.23 -2.81
CA HIS A 48 17.90 23.18 -2.37
C HIS A 48 16.93 23.29 -3.55
N LEU A 49 17.15 24.20 -4.50
CA LEU A 49 16.34 24.33 -5.71
C LEU A 49 16.43 23.09 -6.61
N ILE A 50 17.59 22.45 -6.71
CA ILE A 50 17.78 21.20 -7.47
C ILE A 50 17.02 20.06 -6.79
N ILE A 51 17.13 19.95 -5.46
CA ILE A 51 16.40 18.96 -4.65
C ILE A 51 14.89 19.19 -4.78
N ASP A 52 14.43 20.43 -4.66
CA ASP A 52 13.01 20.80 -4.78
C ASP A 52 12.47 20.52 -6.18
N LYS A 53 13.21 20.86 -7.25
CA LYS A 53 12.82 20.53 -8.63
C LYS A 53 12.75 19.03 -8.88
N ASN A 54 13.73 18.27 -8.39
CA ASN A 54 13.70 16.80 -8.47
C ASN A 54 12.54 16.24 -7.66
N PHE A 55 12.27 16.80 -6.48
CA PHE A 55 11.12 16.43 -5.65
C PHE A 55 9.80 16.68 -6.36
N VAL A 56 9.61 17.87 -6.96
CA VAL A 56 8.41 18.22 -7.74
C VAL A 56 8.24 17.28 -8.94
N LYS A 57 9.33 16.94 -9.63
CA LYS A 57 9.28 16.01 -10.76
C LYS A 57 8.86 14.60 -10.32
N VAL A 58 9.51 14.06 -9.28
CA VAL A 58 9.16 12.75 -8.70
C VAL A 58 7.72 12.75 -8.19
N PHE A 59 7.30 13.85 -7.57
CA PHE A 59 5.94 14.04 -7.09
C PHE A 59 4.89 13.98 -8.22
N LEU A 60 5.12 14.67 -9.34
CA LEU A 60 4.21 14.63 -10.48
C LEU A 60 4.08 13.21 -11.05
N GLN A 61 5.19 12.47 -11.11
CA GLN A 61 5.18 11.07 -11.56
C GLN A 61 4.39 10.15 -10.62
N VAL A 62 4.53 10.34 -9.29
CA VAL A 62 3.75 9.59 -8.31
C VAL A 62 2.25 9.89 -8.44
N LYS A 63 1.90 11.16 -8.64
CA LYS A 63 0.50 11.58 -8.86
C LYS A 63 -0.07 10.92 -10.11
N GLU A 64 0.67 10.90 -11.21
CA GLU A 64 0.27 10.20 -12.44
C GLU A 64 0.04 8.70 -12.21
N ILE A 65 0.94 8.02 -11.48
CA ILE A 65 0.75 6.60 -11.13
C ILE A 65 -0.53 6.40 -10.32
N LEU A 66 -0.80 7.24 -9.32
CA LEU A 66 -1.99 7.12 -8.49
C LEU A 66 -3.29 7.44 -9.24
N ASP A 67 -3.23 8.36 -10.20
CA ASP A 67 -4.36 8.70 -11.07
C ASP A 67 -4.66 7.57 -12.06
N LEU A 68 -3.63 6.93 -12.62
CA LEU A 68 -3.75 5.71 -13.44
C LEU A 68 -4.38 4.56 -12.64
N VAL A 69 -3.87 4.31 -11.44
CA VAL A 69 -4.41 3.30 -10.50
C VAL A 69 -5.86 3.58 -10.12
N ALA A 70 -6.26 4.85 -10.03
CA ALA A 70 -7.65 5.23 -9.73
C ALA A 70 -8.60 5.00 -10.92
N GLY A 71 -8.08 5.09 -12.15
CA GLY A 71 -8.82 4.88 -13.40
C GLY A 71 -9.04 3.40 -13.75
N GLU A 72 -8.17 2.50 -13.31
CA GLU A 72 -8.28 1.07 -13.58
C GLU A 72 -9.00 0.31 -12.45
N THR A 73 -10.13 -0.31 -12.78
CA THR A 73 -10.99 -1.05 -11.82
C THR A 73 -10.22 -2.11 -11.04
N LYS A 74 -9.24 -2.78 -11.68
CA LYS A 74 -8.42 -3.83 -11.06
C LYS A 74 -7.34 -3.28 -10.12
N LEU A 75 -6.77 -2.11 -10.43
CA LEU A 75 -5.73 -1.49 -9.61
C LEU A 75 -6.30 -0.78 -8.38
N ARG A 76 -7.59 -0.42 -8.40
CA ARG A 76 -8.27 0.21 -7.25
C ARG A 76 -8.17 -0.62 -5.96
N SER A 77 -8.26 -1.95 -6.03
CA SER A 77 -8.13 -2.83 -4.85
C SER A 77 -6.69 -2.92 -4.31
N LYS A 78 -5.70 -2.57 -5.13
CA LYS A 78 -4.26 -2.56 -4.80
C LYS A 78 -3.73 -1.16 -4.45
N ARG A 79 -4.58 -0.12 -4.53
CA ARG A 79 -4.19 1.29 -4.35
C ARG A 79 -3.37 1.53 -3.07
N GLU A 80 -3.83 1.01 -1.93
CA GLU A 80 -3.15 1.22 -0.65
C GLU A 80 -1.76 0.55 -0.63
N LEU A 81 -1.61 -0.61 -1.27
CA LEU A 81 -0.33 -1.31 -1.42
C LEU A 81 0.63 -0.54 -2.32
N ILE A 82 0.12 0.01 -3.43
CA ILE A 82 0.91 0.82 -4.35
C ILE A 82 1.36 2.12 -3.68
N GLU A 83 0.45 2.81 -2.96
CA GLU A 83 0.80 3.99 -2.17
C GLU A 83 1.89 3.66 -1.14
N LYS A 84 1.76 2.55 -0.42
CA LYS A 84 2.74 2.09 0.57
C LYS A 84 4.09 1.74 -0.06
N PHE A 85 4.09 1.02 -1.18
CA PHE A 85 5.31 0.68 -1.92
C PHE A 85 6.06 1.93 -2.35
N ILE A 86 5.34 2.89 -2.96
CA ILE A 86 5.89 4.17 -3.40
C ILE A 86 6.51 4.89 -2.21
N ILE A 87 5.79 4.97 -1.08
CA ILE A 87 6.25 5.66 0.13
C ILE A 87 7.55 5.05 0.69
N GLU A 88 7.61 3.73 0.79
CA GLU A 88 8.72 3.02 1.42
C GLU A 88 9.95 2.92 0.50
N ASN A 89 9.75 2.84 -0.82
CA ASN A 89 10.83 2.57 -1.77
C ASN A 89 11.35 3.83 -2.49
N LEU A 90 10.55 4.90 -2.64
CA LEU A 90 10.98 6.19 -3.21
C LEU A 90 12.32 6.74 -2.70
N PRO A 91 12.61 6.74 -1.38
CA PRO A 91 13.88 7.26 -0.87
C PRO A 91 15.09 6.35 -1.15
N LEU A 92 14.86 5.11 -1.61
CA LEU A 92 15.87 4.06 -1.75
C LEU A 92 16.09 3.60 -3.20
N ILE A 93 15.42 4.20 -4.18
CA ILE A 93 15.46 3.73 -5.58
C ILE A 93 16.86 3.95 -6.19
N GLN A 94 17.67 2.90 -6.20
CA GLN A 94 18.62 2.65 -7.28
C GLN A 94 17.87 1.85 -8.35
N SER A 95 17.84 2.37 -9.58
CA SER A 95 16.88 2.03 -10.64
C SER A 95 16.88 0.59 -11.13
N GLU A 96 17.83 -0.23 -10.73
CA GLU A 96 18.15 -1.51 -11.39
C GLU A 96 17.24 -2.67 -10.93
N ASN A 97 16.60 -2.60 -9.76
CA ASN A 97 15.82 -3.72 -9.18
C ASN A 97 14.38 -3.36 -8.76
N ILE A 98 13.73 -2.39 -9.42
CA ILE A 98 12.39 -1.90 -9.01
C ILE A 98 11.34 -3.02 -9.04
N GLU A 99 11.36 -3.86 -10.08
CA GLU A 99 10.42 -4.98 -10.22
C GLU A 99 10.64 -6.05 -9.14
N GLU A 100 11.90 -6.43 -8.87
CA GLU A 100 12.24 -7.35 -7.79
C GLU A 100 11.86 -6.80 -6.41
N ASN A 101 12.09 -5.50 -6.18
CA ASN A 101 11.71 -4.83 -4.93
C ASN A 101 10.19 -4.79 -4.76
N TYR A 102 9.45 -4.55 -5.85
CA TYR A 102 7.99 -4.59 -5.83
C TYR A 102 7.47 -5.99 -5.53
N ASN A 103 8.00 -7.01 -6.21
CA ASN A 103 7.61 -8.40 -5.97
C ASN A 103 7.91 -8.82 -4.53
N SER A 104 9.11 -8.49 -4.01
CA SER A 104 9.50 -8.75 -2.63
C SER A 104 8.61 -8.04 -1.61
N PHE A 105 8.25 -6.77 -1.87
CA PHE A 105 7.32 -6.02 -1.06
C PHE A 105 5.92 -6.65 -1.07
N MET A 106 5.42 -7.02 -2.25
CA MET A 106 4.10 -7.65 -2.40
C MET A 106 4.04 -9.00 -1.70
N ASP A 107 5.10 -9.81 -1.74
CA ASP A 107 5.17 -11.07 -1.01
C ASP A 107 5.20 -10.85 0.51
N ALA A 108 5.95 -9.85 0.98
CA ALA A 108 5.96 -9.48 2.40
C ALA A 108 4.59 -8.98 2.88
N GLU A 109 3.91 -8.13 2.10
CA GLU A 109 2.57 -7.64 2.44
C GLU A 109 1.52 -8.73 2.37
N LYS A 110 1.61 -9.64 1.40
CA LYS A 110 0.75 -10.83 1.30
C LYS A 110 0.88 -11.71 2.53
N LEU A 111 2.11 -12.00 2.98
CA LEU A 111 2.35 -12.79 4.18
C LEU A 111 1.83 -12.09 5.45
N LYS A 112 2.04 -10.78 5.57
CA LYS A 112 1.49 -9.98 6.68
C LYS A 112 -0.04 -10.01 6.71
N ALA A 113 -0.68 -9.81 5.55
CA ALA A 113 -2.14 -9.82 5.43
C ALA A 113 -2.72 -11.21 5.73
N PHE A 114 -2.04 -12.27 5.27
CA PHE A 114 -2.41 -13.65 5.59
C PHE A 114 -2.36 -13.91 7.11
N ASN A 115 -1.23 -13.61 7.75
CA ASN A 115 -1.06 -13.82 9.19
C ASN A 115 -2.06 -12.99 10.00
N LYS A 116 -2.30 -11.75 9.59
CA LYS A 116 -3.31 -10.90 10.23
C LYS A 116 -4.72 -11.48 10.09
N PHE A 117 -5.07 -12.01 8.92
CA PHE A 117 -6.38 -12.65 8.71
C PHE A 117 -6.54 -13.92 9.57
N VAL A 118 -5.45 -14.70 9.71
CA VAL A 118 -5.38 -15.85 10.61
C VAL A 118 -5.62 -15.44 12.06
N GLU A 119 -4.92 -14.40 12.54
CA GLU A 119 -5.03 -13.93 13.92
C GLU A 119 -6.38 -13.27 14.23
N ASP A 120 -6.83 -12.33 13.40
CA ASP A 120 -8.04 -11.52 13.64
C ASP A 120 -9.30 -12.39 13.67
N GLU A 121 -9.39 -13.41 12.79
CA GLU A 121 -10.56 -14.29 12.70
C GLU A 121 -10.36 -15.66 13.36
N LYS A 122 -9.21 -15.91 14.01
CA LYS A 122 -8.86 -17.20 14.64
C LYS A 122 -9.00 -18.38 13.68
N LEU A 123 -8.36 -18.25 12.52
CA LEU A 123 -8.36 -19.26 11.47
C LEU A 123 -7.20 -20.23 11.67
N ASN A 124 -7.37 -21.45 11.20
CA ASN A 124 -6.25 -22.37 11.07
C ASN A 124 -5.46 -22.01 9.80
N ALA A 125 -4.18 -21.66 9.97
CA ALA A 125 -3.31 -21.22 8.88
C ALA A 125 -3.20 -22.26 7.75
N ASP A 126 -3.02 -23.54 8.08
CA ASP A 126 -2.86 -24.60 7.07
C ASP A 126 -4.14 -24.79 6.24
N LYS A 127 -5.30 -24.76 6.90
CA LYS A 127 -6.59 -24.84 6.22
C LYS A 127 -6.86 -23.62 5.34
N LEU A 128 -6.52 -22.41 5.81
CA LEU A 128 -6.69 -21.19 5.04
C LEU A 128 -5.78 -21.20 3.81
N LYS A 129 -4.53 -21.65 3.96
CA LYS A 129 -3.58 -21.80 2.86
C LYS A 129 -4.14 -22.74 1.80
N LYS A 130 -4.60 -23.93 2.21
CA LYS A 130 -5.22 -24.90 1.29
C LYS A 130 -6.46 -24.34 0.59
N LEU A 131 -7.35 -23.67 1.32
CA LEU A 131 -8.53 -23.03 0.74
C LEU A 131 -8.16 -21.96 -0.30
N THR A 132 -7.10 -21.21 -0.02
CA THR A 132 -6.56 -20.19 -0.93
C THR A 132 -6.00 -20.82 -2.20
N GLU A 133 -5.18 -21.87 -2.07
CA GLU A 133 -4.63 -22.64 -3.19
C GLU A 133 -5.74 -23.26 -4.05
N ASP A 134 -6.74 -23.89 -3.43
CA ASP A 134 -7.89 -24.49 -4.10
C ASP A 134 -8.68 -23.43 -4.88
N TYR A 135 -8.91 -22.25 -4.29
CA TYR A 135 -9.61 -21.15 -4.97
C TYR A 135 -8.80 -20.63 -6.16
N ILE A 136 -7.50 -20.38 -6.01
CA ILE A 136 -6.65 -19.85 -7.09
C ILE A 136 -6.62 -20.82 -8.28
N PHE A 137 -6.53 -22.13 -8.00
CA PHE A 137 -6.47 -23.15 -9.04
C PHE A 137 -7.82 -23.39 -9.73
N THR A 138 -8.91 -23.45 -8.95
CA THR A 138 -10.24 -23.81 -9.49
C THR A 138 -11.08 -22.61 -9.90
N GLN A 139 -10.74 -21.41 -9.42
CA GLN A 139 -11.55 -20.18 -9.50
C GLN A 139 -12.98 -20.36 -8.94
N ARG A 140 -13.21 -21.42 -8.16
CA ARG A 140 -14.51 -21.73 -7.57
C ARG A 140 -14.61 -21.05 -6.21
N THR A 141 -15.59 -20.15 -6.07
CA THR A 141 -15.94 -19.55 -4.79
C THR A 141 -16.22 -20.65 -3.75
N PRO A 142 -15.52 -20.65 -2.60
CA PRO A 142 -15.78 -21.61 -1.55
C PRO A 142 -17.15 -21.36 -0.91
N SER A 143 -17.79 -22.44 -0.48
CA SER A 143 -19.06 -22.39 0.23
C SER A 143 -18.87 -21.86 1.66
N LYS A 144 -19.94 -21.36 2.27
CA LYS A 144 -19.91 -20.89 3.67
C LYS A 144 -19.41 -21.98 4.62
N GLN A 145 -19.77 -23.24 4.36
CA GLN A 145 -19.34 -24.36 5.19
C GLN A 145 -17.83 -24.57 5.10
N GLU A 146 -17.27 -24.58 3.88
CA GLU A 146 -15.83 -24.73 3.66
C GLU A 146 -15.03 -23.62 4.36
N VAL A 147 -15.55 -22.39 4.33
CA VAL A 147 -14.92 -21.25 5.01
C VAL A 147 -15.03 -21.36 6.53
N VAL A 148 -16.17 -21.81 7.07
CA VAL A 148 -16.35 -22.07 8.52
C VAL A 148 -15.45 -23.20 9.01
N ASP A 149 -15.17 -24.20 8.17
CA ASP A 149 -14.30 -25.32 8.51
C ASP A 149 -12.82 -24.89 8.69
N VAL A 150 -12.45 -23.72 8.17
CA VAL A 150 -11.13 -23.10 8.36
C VAL A 150 -10.95 -22.53 9.77
N LEU A 151 -12.02 -22.21 10.50
CA LEU A 151 -11.93 -21.70 11.88
C LEU A 151 -11.26 -22.72 12.81
N GLU A 152 -10.40 -22.23 13.70
CA GLU A 152 -9.82 -23.06 14.77
C GLU A 152 -10.90 -23.59 15.71
N ASN A 153 -11.84 -22.71 16.08
CA ASN A 153 -12.94 -23.02 16.98
C ASN A 153 -14.27 -22.98 16.23
N GLN A 154 -14.98 -24.10 16.26
CA GLN A 154 -16.22 -24.24 15.52
C GLN A 154 -17.36 -23.45 16.20
N PRO A 155 -18.04 -22.54 15.47
CA PRO A 155 -19.14 -21.77 16.04
C PRO A 155 -20.39 -22.62 16.19
N SER A 156 -21.32 -22.14 17.03
CA SER A 156 -22.63 -22.76 17.22
C SER A 156 -23.43 -22.79 15.92
N ILE A 157 -24.37 -23.75 15.80
CA ILE A 157 -25.20 -23.94 14.60
C ILE A 157 -25.88 -22.63 14.17
N MET A 158 -26.38 -21.85 15.13
CA MET A 158 -27.07 -20.58 14.86
C MET A 158 -26.16 -19.48 14.32
N GLN A 159 -24.87 -19.51 14.67
CA GLN A 159 -23.88 -18.51 14.26
C GLN A 159 -23.15 -18.89 12.95
N ARG A 160 -23.20 -20.16 12.54
CA ARG A 160 -22.48 -20.66 11.36
C ARG A 160 -22.79 -19.87 10.09
N SER A 161 -24.06 -19.54 9.86
CA SER A 161 -24.45 -18.82 8.65
C SER A 161 -23.83 -17.41 8.59
N SER A 162 -23.99 -16.63 9.67
CA SER A 162 -23.49 -15.25 9.73
C SER A 162 -21.97 -15.18 9.74
N ILE A 163 -21.30 -16.06 10.50
CA ILE A 163 -19.84 -16.13 10.53
C ILE A 163 -19.29 -16.56 9.17
N GLY A 164 -19.92 -17.55 8.52
CA GLY A 164 -19.53 -17.99 7.18
C GLY A 164 -19.60 -16.86 6.15
N ASP A 165 -20.64 -16.02 6.19
CA ASP A 165 -20.76 -14.85 5.31
C ASP A 165 -19.65 -13.82 5.54
N ILE A 166 -19.33 -13.54 6.81
CA ILE A 166 -18.29 -12.57 7.18
C ILE A 166 -16.92 -13.04 6.69
N ILE A 167 -16.56 -14.30 6.99
CA ILE A 167 -15.25 -14.82 6.61
C ILE A 167 -15.16 -15.01 5.10
N LEU A 168 -16.24 -15.44 4.42
CA LEU A 168 -16.24 -15.57 2.97
C LEU A 168 -16.01 -14.21 2.29
N SER A 169 -16.67 -13.16 2.76
CA SER A 169 -16.44 -11.80 2.24
C SER A 169 -15.00 -11.34 2.46
N LYS A 170 -14.44 -11.55 3.65
CA LYS A 170 -13.04 -11.21 3.98
C LYS A 170 -12.05 -12.02 3.13
N PHE A 171 -12.30 -13.31 2.95
CA PHE A 171 -11.50 -14.20 2.11
C PHE A 171 -11.49 -13.72 0.66
N LEU A 172 -12.66 -13.45 0.07
CA LEU A 172 -12.75 -12.96 -1.30
C LEU A 172 -12.05 -11.61 -1.46
N ASN A 173 -12.15 -10.71 -0.48
CA ASN A 173 -11.41 -9.45 -0.50
C ASN A 173 -9.90 -9.68 -0.45
N PHE A 174 -9.43 -10.54 0.44
CA PHE A 174 -8.02 -10.92 0.53
C PHE A 174 -7.50 -11.46 -0.81
N VAL A 175 -8.21 -12.42 -1.40
CA VAL A 175 -7.77 -13.02 -2.67
C VAL A 175 -7.80 -12.01 -3.82
N ASN A 176 -8.86 -11.20 -3.91
CA ASN A 176 -8.96 -10.16 -4.93
C ASN A 176 -7.85 -9.11 -4.83
N THR A 177 -7.39 -8.78 -3.62
CA THR A 177 -6.30 -7.81 -3.44
C THR A 177 -4.93 -8.40 -3.81
N PHE A 178 -4.66 -9.66 -3.48
CA PHE A 178 -3.30 -10.22 -3.57
C PHE A 178 -3.06 -11.20 -4.72
N PHE A 179 -4.10 -11.69 -5.39
CA PHE A 179 -3.98 -12.75 -6.41
C PHE A 179 -4.77 -12.51 -7.70
N ASN A 180 -5.61 -11.48 -7.76
CA ASN A 180 -6.34 -11.12 -8.98
C ASN A 180 -5.56 -10.04 -9.73
N ASP A 181 -5.28 -10.29 -11.02
CA ASP A 181 -4.52 -9.42 -11.93
C ASP A 181 -5.39 -8.82 -13.03
#